data_AF-A0A1H4I3W1-F1
#
_entry.id   AF-A0A1H4I3W1-F1
#
_cell.length_a   1.000
_cell.length_b   1.000
_cell.length_c   1.000
_cell.angle_alpha   90.00
_cell.angle_beta   90.00
_cell.angle_gamma   90.00
#
_symmetry.space_group_name_H-M   'P 1'
#
loop_
_entity.id
_entity.type
_entity.pdbx_description
1 polymer ?
#
loop_
_entity_poly.entity_id
_entity_poly.type
_entity_poly.pdbx_seq_one_letter_code
_entity_poly.pdbx_strand_id
1 'polypeptide(L)' 'MPTTAFTVNLTAQSIDAAVKPAMHYTPAILTVKGSFGSVELMADDDQLAAVADAISQHFKSKEKSA' A
#
# COMPACT_ATOMS: atom_id res chain seq x y z
N MET A 1 17.18 -13.17 -8.77
CA MET A 1 16.83 -13.39 -7.36
C MET A 1 15.37 -13.81 -7.33
N PRO A 2 14.96 -14.86 -6.60
CA PRO A 2 13.55 -15.24 -6.55
C PRO A 2 12.79 -14.10 -5.84
N THR A 3 11.85 -13.48 -6.54
CA THR A 3 10.96 -12.47 -5.98
C THR A 3 9.98 -13.18 -5.06
N THR A 4 10.29 -13.24 -3.77
CA THR A 4 9.37 -13.74 -2.76
C THR A 4 8.22 -12.76 -2.63
N ALA A 5 7.01 -13.18 -3.00
CA ALA A 5 5.82 -12.41 -2.71
C ALA A 5 5.58 -12.42 -1.18
N PHE A 6 5.31 -11.25 -0.61
CA PHE A 6 4.88 -11.11 0.77
C PHE A 6 3.36 -10.90 0.77
N THR A 7 2.64 -11.67 1.59
CA THR A 7 1.18 -11.55 1.71
C THR A 7 0.82 -11.40 3.17
N VAL A 8 0.02 -10.39 3.47
CA VAL A 8 -0.58 -10.18 4.77
C VAL A 8 -2.09 -10.14 4.59
N ASN A 9 -2.80 -10.95 5.38
CA ASN A 9 -4.25 -10.99 5.33
C ASN A 9 -4.84 -9.92 6.28
N LEU A 10 -5.51 -8.92 5.70
CA LEU A 10 -6.12 -7.80 6.42
C LEU A 10 -7.64 -7.96 6.60
N THR A 11 -8.24 -9.07 6.15
CA THR A 11 -9.70 -9.24 6.23
C THR A 11 -10.19 -9.25 7.68
N ALA A 12 -11.35 -8.63 7.91
CA ALA A 12 -11.98 -8.46 9.23
C ALA A 12 -11.15 -7.68 10.28
N GLN A 13 -10.14 -6.91 9.85
CA GLN A 13 -9.36 -6.04 10.72
C GLN A 13 -9.61 -4.56 10.41
N SER A 14 -9.67 -3.74 11.45
CA SER A 14 -9.51 -2.29 11.29
C SER A 14 -8.03 -2.00 11.05
N ILE A 15 -7.73 -1.25 10.00
CA ILE A 15 -6.37 -0.84 9.65
C ILE A 15 -6.26 0.67 9.62
N ASP A 16 -5.04 1.15 9.86
CA ASP A 16 -4.63 2.54 9.61
C ASP A 16 -3.56 2.54 8.51
N ALA A 17 -3.71 3.40 7.51
CA ALA A 17 -2.79 3.48 6.38
C ALA A 17 -2.35 4.92 6.17
N ALA A 18 -1.04 5.14 6.16
CA ALA A 18 -0.45 6.47 6.02
C ALA A 18 0.83 6.43 5.18
N VAL A 19 1.05 7.47 4.39
CA VAL A 19 2.32 7.69 3.69
C VAL A 19 3.13 8.71 4.48
N LYS A 20 4.31 8.30 4.94
CA LYS A 20 5.32 9.25 5.44
C LYS A 20 6.05 9.83 4.23
N PRO A 21 6.14 11.17 4.11
CA PRO A 21 6.80 11.80 2.97
C PRO A 21 8.29 11.46 2.92
N ALA A 22 8.88 11.55 1.74
CA ALA A 22 10.32 11.38 1.58
C ALA A 22 11.11 12.44 2.39
N MET A 23 12.25 12.03 2.93
CA MET A 23 13.25 12.93 3.50
C MET A 23 14.50 12.92 2.62
N HIS A 24 15.45 13.81 2.91
CA HIS A 24 16.62 14.10 2.05
C HIS A 24 17.41 12.87 1.59
N TYR A 25 17.40 11.77 2.37
CA TYR A 25 18.11 10.53 2.05
C TYR A 25 17.23 9.28 2.15
N THR A 26 15.91 9.42 2.36
CA THR A 26 15.00 8.29 2.54
C THR A 26 13.76 8.49 1.68
N PRO A 27 13.39 7.52 0.81
CA PRO A 27 12.15 7.57 0.06
C PRO A 27 10.92 7.65 0.97
N ALA A 28 9.77 7.92 0.36
CA ALA A 28 8.51 7.87 1.07
C ALA A 28 8.21 6.45 1.56
N ILE A 29 7.46 6.33 2.66
CA ILE A 29 7.12 5.04 3.26
C ILE A 29 5.61 4.95 3.43
N LEU A 30 4.98 4.07 2.66
CA LEU A 30 3.60 3.64 2.90
C LEU A 30 3.60 2.64 4.06
N THR A 31 2.93 3.00 5.15
CA THR A 31 2.77 2.16 6.33
C THR A 31 1.31 1.70 6.43
N VAL A 32 1.09 0.40 6.57
CA VAL A 32 -0.22 -0.17 6.95
C VAL A 32 -0.08 -0.81 8.33
N LYS A 33 -0.86 -0.33 9.29
CA LYS A 33 -0.87 -0.82 10.68
C LYS A 33 -2.18 -1.52 11.00
N GLY A 34 -2.10 -2.60 11.78
CA GLY A 34 -3.24 -3.34 12.33
C GLY A 34 -2.86 -4.11 13.58
N SER A 35 -3.71 -5.04 14.03
CA SER A 35 -3.42 -5.86 15.22
C SER A 35 -2.26 -6.85 14.99
N PHE A 36 -1.94 -7.15 13.72
CA PHE A 36 -0.79 -7.96 13.31
C PHE A 36 0.56 -7.21 13.38
N GLY A 37 0.57 -5.91 13.70
CA GLY A 37 1.74 -5.05 13.62
C GLY A 37 1.68 -4.12 12.41
N SER A 38 2.79 -3.94 11.70
CA SER A 38 2.87 -3.03 10.55
C SER A 38 3.64 -3.61 9.37
N VAL A 39 3.15 -3.34 8.17
CA VAL A 39 3.89 -3.52 6.91
C VAL A 39 4.28 -2.15 6.39
N GLU A 40 5.56 -2.01 6.00
CA GLU A 40 6.09 -0.78 5.42
C GLU A 40 6.59 -1.06 3.99
N LEU A 41 6.14 -0.25 3.04
CA LEU A 41 6.62 -0.22 1.66
C LEU A 41 7.39 1.09 1.46
N MET A 42 8.69 0.98 1.27
CA MET A 42 9.55 2.10 0.88
C MET A 42 9.51 2.23 -0.64
N ALA A 43 9.10 3.40 -1.12
CA ALA A 43 8.86 3.65 -2.54
C ALA A 43 9.10 5.12 -2.88
N ASP A 44 9.47 5.40 -4.13
CA ASP A 44 9.45 6.75 -4.67
C ASP A 44 8.03 7.19 -5.05
N ASP A 45 7.87 8.45 -5.44
CA ASP A 45 6.56 9.04 -5.74
C ASP A 45 5.88 8.37 -6.94
N ASP A 46 6.64 7.99 -7.97
CA ASP A 46 6.11 7.32 -9.16
C ASP A 46 5.59 5.90 -8.82
N GLN A 47 6.31 5.18 -7.96
CA GLN A 47 5.91 3.88 -7.46
C GLN A 47 4.67 3.96 -6.54
N LEU A 48 4.59 4.96 -5.66
CA LEU A 48 3.41 5.19 -4.84
C LEU A 48 2.18 5.56 -5.69
N ALA A 49 2.36 6.36 -6.74
CA ALA A 49 1.31 6.69 -7.68
C ALA A 49 0.78 5.42 -8.38
N ALA A 50 1.66 4.53 -8.83
CA ALA A 50 1.26 3.26 -9.44
C ALA A 50 0.42 2.37 -8.50
N VAL A 51 0.79 2.31 -7.21
CA VAL A 51 0.00 1.59 -6.18
C VAL A 51 -1.38 2.24 -5.99
N ALA A 52 -1.43 3.56 -5.88
CA ALA A 52 -2.68 4.30 -5.70
C ALA A 52 -3.64 4.13 -6.91
N ASP A 53 -3.09 4.15 -8.12
CA ASP A 53 -3.85 3.94 -9.35
C ASP A 53 -4.42 2.51 -9.42
N ALA A 54 -3.63 1.48 -9.10
CA ALA A 54 -4.09 0.11 -9.08
C ALA A 54 -5.26 -0.10 -8.10
N ILE A 55 -5.16 0.48 -6.89
CA ILE A 55 -6.24 0.44 -5.89
C ILE A 55 -7.48 1.18 -6.42
N SER A 56 -7.31 2.37 -6.98
CA SER A 56 -8.40 3.18 -7.53
C SER A 56 -9.13 2.48 -8.68
N GLN A 57 -8.38 1.81 -9.57
CA GLN A 57 -8.94 1.06 -10.69
C GLN A 57 -9.80 -0.13 -10.23
N HIS A 58 -9.39 -0.83 -9.17
CA HIS A 58 -10.17 -1.93 -8.58
C HIS A 58 -11.55 -1.46 -8.11
N PHE A 59 -11.61 -0.32 -7.41
CA PHE A 59 -12.89 0.23 -6.94
C PHE A 59 -13.76 0.75 -8.09
N LYS A 60 -13.17 1.46 -9.07
CA LYS A 60 -13.89 1.90 -10.28
C LYS A 60 -14.49 0.74 -11.06
N SER A 61 -13.81 -0.40 -11.11
CA SER A 61 -14.29 -1.59 -11.83
C SER A 61 -15.47 -2.24 -11.12
N LYS A 62 -15.54 -2.15 -9.78
CA LYS A 62 -16.70 -2.62 -9.01
C LYS A 62 -17.92 -1.73 -9.20
N GLU A 63 -17.75 -0.42 -9.29
CA GLU A 63 -18.85 0.52 -9.54
C GLU A 63 -19.51 0.33 -10.90
N LYS A 64 -18.75 -0.07 -11.93
CA LYS A 64 -19.29 -0.36 -13.27
C LYS A 64 -20.00 -1.73 -13.38
N SER A 65 -19.82 -2.59 -12.38
CA SER A 65 -20.36 -3.96 -12.38
C SER A 65 -21.57 -4.12 -11.45
N ALA A 66 -21.99 -3.03 -10.79
CA ALA A 66 -23.17 -2.92 -9.95
C ALA A 66 -24.27 -2.14 -10.68
#